data_AF-A0A8T5RWT8-F1
#
_entry.id   AF-A0A8T5RWT8-F1
#
_cell.length_a   1.000
_cell.length_b   1.000
_cell.length_c   1.000
_cell.angle_alpha   90.00
_cell.angle_beta   90.00
_cell.angle_gamma   90.00
#
_symmetry.space_group_name_H-M   'P 1'
#
loop_
_entity.id
_entity.type
_entity.pdbx_description
1 polymer ?
#
loop_
_entity_poly.entity_id
_entity_poly.type
_entity_poly.pdbx_seq_one_letter_code
_entity_poly.pdbx_strand_id
1 'polypeptide(L)' 'MKRGLFRAFDGRLINTDVNAVYNIMRKAIPDVKFAKGIEDTMIYPRCVKWLEPPHQND' A
#
# COMPACT_ATOMS: atom_id res chain seq x y z
N MET A 1 17.25 3.73 2.69
CA MET A 1 15.91 3.18 2.35
C MET A 1 15.86 1.75 2.84
N LYS A 2 14.92 1.38 3.73
CA LYS A 2 14.67 -0.04 4.06
C LYS A 2 13.99 -0.67 2.84
N ARG A 3 14.55 -1.75 2.29
CA ARG A 3 14.08 -2.39 1.05
C ARG A 3 12.58 -2.71 1.17
N GLY A 4 11.77 -2.28 0.20
CA GLY A 4 10.35 -2.64 0.09
C GLY A 4 9.31 -1.70 0.71
N LEU A 5 9.72 -0.59 1.36
CA LEU A 5 8.78 0.42 1.87
C LEU A 5 9.01 1.80 1.22
N PHE A 6 7.94 2.33 0.64
CA PHE A 6 7.79 3.71 0.22
C PHE A 6 7.27 4.57 1.40
N ARG A 7 7.89 5.74 1.62
CA ARG A 7 7.44 6.70 2.63
C ARG A 7 6.76 7.88 1.94
N ALA A 8 5.46 8.04 2.18
CA ALA A 8 4.69 9.18 1.71
C ALA A 8 5.08 10.47 2.44
N PHE A 9 4.70 11.62 1.88
CA PHE A 9 5.01 12.93 2.45
C PHE A 9 4.48 13.11 3.89
N ASP A 10 3.30 12.55 4.18
CA ASP A 10 2.67 12.55 5.50
C ASP A 10 3.22 11.47 6.47
N GLY A 11 4.34 10.83 6.10
CA GLY A 11 5.00 9.84 6.94
C GLY A 11 4.45 8.42 6.84
N ARG A 12 3.36 8.19 6.10
CA ARG A 12 2.83 6.82 5.89
C ARG A 12 3.85 5.92 5.22
N LEU A 13 3.99 4.70 5.72
CA LEU A 13 4.79 3.64 5.11
C LEU A 13 3.87 2.72 4.31
N ILE A 14 4.17 2.58 3.03
CA ILE A 14 3.41 1.77 2.07
C ILE A 14 4.38 0.77 1.45
N ASN A 15 3.95 -0.44 1.16
CA ASN A 15 4.75 -1.33 0.33
C ASN A 15 5.08 -0.66 -1.03
N THR A 16 6.33 -0.76 -1.47
CA THR A 16 6.79 -0.06 -2.69
C THR A 16 6.03 -0.49 -3.94
N ASP A 17 5.74 -1.78 -4.09
CA ASP A 17 5.04 -2.33 -5.26
C ASP A 17 3.57 -1.89 -5.27
N VAL A 18 2.92 -1.86 -4.10
CA VAL A 18 1.57 -1.31 -3.95
C VAL A 18 1.53 0.17 -4.37
N ASN A 19 2.52 0.97 -3.96
CA ASN A 19 2.60 2.38 -4.36
C ASN A 19 2.85 2.53 -5.88
N ALA A 20 3.66 1.66 -6.48
CA ALA A 20 3.93 1.70 -7.92
C ALA A 20 2.67 1.38 -8.74
N VAL A 21 1.96 0.29 -8.41
CA VAL A 21 0.72 -0.11 -9.10
C VAL A 21 -0.35 0.98 -8.96
N TYR A 22 -0.47 1.59 -7.78
CA TYR A 22 -1.41 2.70 -7.56
C TYR A 22 -1.15 3.89 -8.49
N ASN A 23 0.12 4.26 -8.67
CA ASN A 23 0.49 5.36 -9.57
C ASN A 23 0.27 5.00 -11.05
N ILE A 24 0.44 3.74 -11.45
CA ILE A 24 0.11 3.28 -12.80
C ILE A 24 -1.40 3.38 -13.03
N MET A 25 -2.22 2.87 -12.10
CA MET A 25 -3.68 2.93 -12.21
C MET A 25 -4.18 4.37 -12.37
N ARG A 26 -3.66 5.31 -11.57
CA ARG A 26 -4.00 6.73 -11.69
C ARG A 26 -3.61 7.37 -13.02
N LYS A 27 -2.55 6.88 -13.68
CA LYS A 27 -2.13 7.37 -15.00
C LYS A 27 -2.98 6.78 -16.13
N ALA A 28 -3.26 5.48 -16.05
CA ALA A 28 -4.00 4.76 -17.08
C ALA A 28 -5.51 5.04 -17.01
N ILE A 29 -6.03 5.28 -15.80
CA ILE A 29 -7.45 5.48 -15.51
C ILE A 29 -7.57 6.78 -14.70
N PRO A 30 -7.77 7.94 -15.37
CA PRO A 30 -7.77 9.25 -14.71
C PRO A 30 -8.77 9.38 -13.56
N ASP A 31 -9.91 8.70 -13.68
CA ASP A 31 -11.01 8.71 -12.71
C ASP A 31 -11.11 7.42 -11.89
N VAL A 32 -9.96 6.80 -11.57
CA VAL A 32 -9.93 5.56 -10.78
C VAL A 32 -10.57 5.75 -9.40
N LYS A 33 -11.87 5.49 -9.31
CA LYS A 33 -12.62 5.38 -8.06
C LYS A 33 -12.65 3.91 -7.72
N PHE A 34 -11.93 3.51 -6.67
CA PHE A 34 -11.92 2.15 -6.10
C PHE A 34 -13.28 1.64 -5.57
N ALA A 35 -14.38 2.29 -5.97
CA ALA A 35 -15.76 1.97 -5.63
C ALA A 35 -16.73 2.13 -6.81
N LYS A 36 -16.32 2.66 -7.98
CA LYS A 36 -17.18 2.80 -9.17
C LYS A 36 -16.39 2.47 -10.43
N GLY A 37 -16.71 1.33 -11.05
CA GLY A 37 -16.18 0.90 -12.35
C GLY A 37 -15.02 -0.11 -12.30
N ILE A 38 -14.40 -0.34 -11.13
CA ILE A 38 -13.54 -1.51 -10.90
C ILE A 38 -14.44 -2.60 -10.30
N GLU A 39 -14.68 -3.66 -11.08
CA GLU A 39 -15.55 -4.78 -10.67
C GLU A 39 -14.83 -5.75 -9.74
N ASP A 40 -13.51 -5.93 -9.91
CA ASP A 40 -12.70 -6.82 -9.08
C ASP A 40 -11.21 -6.42 -9.10
N THR A 41 -10.44 -6.90 -8.13
CA THR A 41 -8.97 -6.84 -8.11
C THR A 41 -8.41 -8.22 -7.77
N MET A 42 -7.42 -8.68 -8.53
CA MET A 42 -6.75 -9.96 -8.24
C MET A 42 -5.92 -9.90 -6.95
N ILE A 43 -5.53 -8.69 -6.51
CA ILE A 43 -4.65 -8.50 -5.36
C ILE A 43 -5.32 -7.55 -4.36
N TYR A 44 -5.45 -8.05 -3.12
CA TYR A 44 -5.98 -7.29 -1.99
C TYR A 44 -4.85 -7.02 -0.98
N PRO A 45 -4.14 -5.88 -1.07
CA PRO A 45 -3.11 -5.56 -0.11
C PRO A 45 -3.72 -5.48 1.30
N ARG A 46 -3.20 -6.30 2.21
CA ARG A 46 -3.61 -6.31 3.61
C ARG A 46 -2.69 -5.39 4.40
N CYS A 47 -3.29 -4.53 5.24
CA CYS A 47 -2.51 -3.88 6.29
C CYS A 47 -2.17 -4.93 7.33
N VAL A 48 -0.92 -5.39 7.35
CA VAL A 48 -0.39 -6.10 8.50
C VAL A 48 -0.14 -5.06 9.58
N LYS A 49 -1.10 -4.91 10.50
CA LYS A 49 -0.85 -4.15 11.73
C LYS A 49 0.46 -4.68 12.33
N TRP A 50 1.32 -3.79 12.80
CA TRP A 50 2.34 -4.17 13.76
C TRP A 50 1.59 -4.68 15.00
N LEU A 51 1.45 -6.00 15.12
CA LEU A 51 1.33 -6.63 16.43
C LEU A 51 2.60 -6.20 17.16
N GLU A 52 2.48 -5.71 18.40
CA GLU A 52 3.64 -5.36 19.22
C GLU A 52 4.71 -6.46 19.08
N PRO A 53 5.99 -6.12 18.82
CA PRO A 53 7.03 -7.13 18.87
C PRO A 53 6.91 -7.82 20.24
N PRO A 54 6.95 -9.17 20.32
CA PRO A 54 6.93 -9.85 21.60
C PRO A 54 8.03 -9.21 22.44
N HIS A 55 7.66 -8.68 23.61
CA HIS A 55 8.61 -8.15 24.58
C HIS A 55 9.75 -9.17 24.70
N GLN A 56 10.90 -8.85 24.11
CA GLN A 56 12.14 -9.50 24.48
C GLN A 56 12.38 -8.97 25.88
N ASN A 57 12.06 -9.80 26.87
CA ASN A 57 12.43 -9.54 28.25
C ASN A 57 13.96 -9.38 28.26
N ASP A 58 14.41 -8.18 28.59
CA ASP A 58 15.78 -7.93 29.06
C ASP A 58 16.02 -8.71 30.37
#